data_AF-A0AAD7PA85-F1
#
_entry.id   AF-A0AAD7PA85-F1
#
_cell.length_a   1.000
_cell.length_b   1.000
_cell.length_c   1.000
_cell.angle_alpha   90.00
_cell.angle_beta   90.00
_cell.angle_gamma   90.00
#
_symmetry.space_group_name_H-M   'P 1'
#
loop_
_entity.id
_entity.type
_entity.pdbx_description
1 polymer ?
#
loop_
_entity_poly.entity_id
_entity_poly.type
_entity_poly.pdbx_seq_one_letter_code
_entity_poly.pdbx_strand_id
1 'polypeptide(L)' 'MAGLLGYKSLPPKGKNLVVAGGLTAFVFGVYFYTMRAVGGTDELQMAIDKFEEQNSKNQAEGSISSKV' A
#
# COMPACT_ATOMS: atom_id res chain seq x y z
N MET A 1 23.53 22.64 14.10
CA MET A 1 22.66 21.91 15.04
C MET A 1 21.51 22.80 15.54
N ALA A 2 20.59 23.25 14.67
CA ALA A 2 19.52 24.17 15.05
C ALA A 2 18.33 23.48 15.75
N GLY A 3 18.04 22.21 15.42
CA GLY A 3 16.84 21.51 15.91
C GLY A 3 16.81 21.28 17.42
N LEU A 4 17.94 20.91 18.04
CA LEU A 4 18.00 20.61 19.47
C LEU A 4 18.02 21.88 20.34
N LEU A 5 18.64 22.95 19.82
CA LEU A 5 18.64 24.28 20.44
C LEU A 5 17.24 24.92 20.36
N GLY A 6 16.57 24.81 19.20
CA GLY A 6 15.21 25.33 19.00
C GLY A 6 14.16 24.60 19.83
N TYR A 7 14.27 23.28 20.00
CA TYR A 7 13.36 22.53 20.89
C TYR A 7 13.52 22.93 22.36
N LYS A 8 14.77 23.13 22.83
CA LYS A 8 15.03 23.56 24.21
C LYS A 8 14.44 24.93 24.53
N SER A 9 14.47 25.87 23.58
CA SER A 9 13.91 27.22 23.74
C SER A 9 12.38 27.30 23.67
N LEU A 10 11.68 26.23 23.28
CA LEU A 10 10.21 26.25 23.21
C LEU A 10 9.57 26.28 24.62
N PRO A 11 8.45 27.00 24.78
CA PRO A 11 7.63 26.90 25.97
C PRO A 11 7.07 25.48 26.15
N PRO A 12 6.71 25.05 27.38
CA PRO A 12 6.29 23.68 27.67
C PRO A 12 5.18 23.15 26.75
N LYS A 13 4.18 23.98 26.42
CA LYS A 13 3.10 23.63 25.48
C LYS A 13 3.61 23.39 24.06
N GLY A 14 4.60 24.16 23.61
CA GLY A 14 5.22 23.99 22.28
C GLY A 14 6.02 22.69 22.19
N LYS A 15 6.70 22.30 23.27
CA LYS A 15 7.39 21.01 23.36
C LYS A 15 6.40 19.84 23.23
N ASN A 16 5.27 19.92 23.93
CA ASN A 16 4.21 18.91 23.84
C ASN A 16 3.62 18.82 22.43
N LEU A 17 3.48 19.94 21.71
CA LEU A 17 3.00 19.95 20.32
C LEU A 17 4.00 19.26 19.39
N VAL A 18 5.30 19.54 19.52
CA VAL A 18 6.33 18.88 18.72
C VAL A 18 6.35 17.37 18.98
N VAL A 19 6.26 16.95 20.25
CA VAL A 19 6.22 15.52 20.62
C VAL A 19 4.97 14.84 20.10
N ALA A 20 3.79 15.44 20.32
CA ALA A 20 2.52 14.90 19.83
C ALA A 20 2.49 14.83 18.30
N GLY A 21 2.89 15.91 17.61
CA GLY A 21 2.95 15.97 16.15
C GLY A 21 3.93 14.95 15.57
N GLY A 22 5.11 14.78 16.19
CA GLY A 22 6.10 13.79 15.78
C GLY A 22 5.58 12.35 15.94
N LEU A 23 4.96 12.04 17.09
CA LEU A 23 4.38 10.72 17.34
C LEU A 23 3.22 10.43 16.36
N THR A 24 2.32 11.39 16.14
CA THR A 24 1.21 11.26 15.19
C THR A 24 1.72 11.06 13.77
N ALA A 25 2.69 11.87 13.32
CA ALA A 25 3.27 11.73 11.99
C ALA A 25 4.00 10.40 11.80
N PHE A 26 4.69 9.90 12.83
CA PHE A 26 5.37 8.60 12.78
C PHE A 26 4.37 7.45 12.65
N VAL A 27 3.35 7.39 13.53
CA VAL A 27 2.33 6.34 13.49
C VAL A 27 1.55 6.39 12.17
N PHE A 28 1.14 7.59 11.74
CA PHE A 28 0.46 7.78 10.45
C PHE A 28 1.36 7.38 9.27
N GLY A 29 2.63 7.76 9.30
CA GLY A 29 3.60 7.43 8.27
C GLY A 29 3.83 5.93 8.13
N VAL A 30 3.95 5.20 9.24
CA VAL A 30 4.07 3.73 9.24
C VAL A 30 2.79 3.09 8.72
N TYR A 31 1.62 3.52 9.19
CA TYR A 31 0.34 2.99 8.73
C TYR A 31 0.11 3.23 7.24
N PHE A 32 0.40 4.44 6.76
CA PHE A 32 0.32 4.78 5.35
C PHE A 32 1.34 3.99 4.53
N TYR A 33 2.57 3.85 5.03
CA TYR A 33 3.61 3.10 4.34
C TYR A 33 3.22 1.63 4.20
N THR A 34 2.71 1.00 5.25
CA THR A 34 2.29 -0.41 5.16
C THR A 34 1.10 -0.57 4.22
N MET A 35 0.09 0.30 4.28
CA MET A 35 -1.02 0.24 3.32
C MET A 35 -0.60 0.52 1.88
N ARG A 36 0.41 1.36 1.66
CA ARG A 36 0.93 1.66 0.32
C ARG A 36 1.88 0.59 -0.21
N ALA A 37 2.68 -0.02 0.67
CA ALA A 37 3.65 -1.06 0.33
C ALA A 37 2.98 -2.43 0.14
N VAL A 38 1.90 -2.70 0.88
CA VAL A 38 1.05 -3.88 0.69
C VAL A 38 0.02 -3.56 -0.39
N GLY A 39 0.52 -3.18 -1.57
CA GLY A 39 -0.22 -2.66 -2.71
C GLY A 39 -1.61 -3.27 -2.89
N GLY A 40 -2.56 -2.39 -3.27
CA GLY A 40 -3.95 -2.73 -3.53
C GLY A 40 -4.10 -4.11 -4.16
N THR A 41 -4.86 -4.94 -3.47
CA THR A 41 -5.15 -6.35 -3.75
C THR A 41 -5.92 -6.57 -5.06
N ASP A 42 -5.67 -5.79 -6.10
CA ASP A 42 -6.22 -6.03 -7.44
C ASP A 42 -5.37 -7.04 -8.24
N GLU A 43 -4.18 -7.42 -7.76
CA GLU A 43 -3.36 -8.42 -8.45
C GLU A 43 -3.96 -9.84 -8.37
N LEU A 44 -4.66 -10.18 -7.28
CA LEU A 44 -5.29 -11.50 -7.12
C LEU A 44 -6.52 -11.65 -8.02
N GLN A 45 -7.38 -10.63 -8.13
CA GLN A 45 -8.53 -10.67 -9.03
C GLN A 45 -8.12 -10.52 -10.50
N MET A 46 -7.12 -9.68 -10.81
CA MET A 46 -6.59 -9.56 -12.16
C MET A 46 -5.89 -10.85 -12.63
N ALA A 47 -5.25 -11.60 -11.72
CA ALA A 47 -4.73 -12.93 -12.02
C ALA A 47 -5.85 -13.97 -12.28
N ILE A 48 -6.96 -13.89 -11.54
CA ILE A 48 -8.14 -14.74 -11.75
C ILE A 48 -8.80 -14.42 -13.10
N ASP A 49 -9.05 -13.14 -13.40
CA ASP A 49 -9.62 -12.71 -14.69
C ASP A 49 -8.74 -13.15 -15.86
N LYS A 50 -7.42 -12.99 -15.76
CA LYS A 50 -6.49 -13.46 -16.81
C LYS A 50 -6.47 -14.98 -16.95
N PHE A 51 -6.67 -15.72 -15.86
CA PHE A 51 -6.75 -17.18 -15.91
C PHE A 51 -8.05 -17.66 -16.56
N GLU A 52 -9.19 -17.05 -16.22
CA GLU A 52 -10.49 -17.38 -16.83
C GLU A 52 -10.52 -17.02 -18.33
N GLU A 53 -9.93 -15.89 -18.73
CA GLU A 53 -9.82 -15.50 -20.14
C GLU A 53 -8.97 -16.49 -20.96
N GLN A 54 -7.87 -16.98 -20.39
CA GLN A 54 -7.00 -17.97 -21.04
C GLN A 54 -7.63 -19.37 -21.09
N ASN A 55 -8.40 -19.75 -20.09
CA ASN A 55 -9.09 -21.06 -20.07
C ASN A 55 -10.23 -21.10 -21.10
N SER A 56 -10.94 -19.98 -21.28
CA SER A 56 -12.01 -19.84 -22.27
C SER A 56 -11.50 -19.96 -23.72
N LYS A 57 -10.32 -19.40 -24.02
CA LYS A 57 -9.68 -19.50 -25.34
C LYS A 57 -9.20 -20.92 -25.66
N ASN A 58 -8.59 -21.62 -24.70
CA ASN A 58 -8.13 -23.00 -24.89
C ASN A 58 -9.28 -24.01 -25.07
N GLN A 59 -10.43 -23.77 -24.44
CA GLN A 59 -11.61 -24.64 -24.57
C GLN A 59 -12.31 -24.49 -25.94
N ALA A 60 -12.25 -23.29 -26.54
CA ALA A 60 -12.72 -23.05 -27.89
C ALA A 60 -11.85 -23.77 -28.95
N GLU A 61 -10.53 -23.81 -28.77
CA GLU A 61 -9.63 -24.49 -29.73
C GLU A 61 -9.62 -26.03 -29.57
N GLY A 62 -9.76 -26.54 -28.35
CA GLY A 62 -9.85 -27.99 -28.10
C GLY A 62 -11.16 -28.64 -28.60
N SER A 63 -12.27 -27.88 -28.62
CA SER A 63 -13.55 -28.38 -29.13
C SER A 63 -13.64 -28.44 -30.66
N ILE A 64 -12.77 -27.69 -31.37
CA ILE A 64 -12.67 -27.73 -32.84
C ILE A 64 -11.76 -28.89 -33.28
N SER A 65 -10.67 -29.16 -32.56
CA SER A 65 -9.77 -30.28 -32.88
C SER A 65 -10.37 -31.66 -32.58
N SER A 66 -11.37 -31.75 -31.70
CA SER A 66 -12.01 -33.02 -31.34
C SER A 66 -13.22 -33.38 -32.22
N LYS A 67 -13.48 -32.62 -33.29
CA LYS A 67 -14.58 -32.81 -34.24
C LYS A 67 -14.11 -32.85 -35.71
N VAL A 68 -13.01 -33.54 -35.97
CA VAL A 68 -12.54 -33.94 -37.31
C VAL A 68 -12.24 -35.43 -37.36
#